data_AF-A0A0S8GYH9-F1
#
_entry.id   AF-A0A0S8GYH9-F1
#
_cell.length_a   1.000
_cell.length_b   1.000
_cell.length_c   1.000
_cell.angle_alpha   90.00
_cell.angle_beta   90.00
_cell.angle_gamma   90.00
#
_symmetry.space_group_name_H-M   'P 1'
#
loop_
_entity.id
_entity.type
_entity.pdbx_description
1 polymer ?
#
loop_
_entity_poly.entity_id
_entity_poly.type
_entity_poly.pdbx_seq_one_letter_code
_entity_poly.pdbx_strand_id
1 'polypeptide(L)'
;MTENGENITDRVAEPTGELELPDELKNRAQGFFRKGSEVAYALQYDYAIELYLDGLTVWPAALEEGHKPLRQIALRRQAAGGRKSGFGDNSKYKKMSGKSPKDHMLKAEYLLSKDPLNTSHMTHMIKGALEGDYKKTASWMAGILFERNLQIDKPSVQTYVFLRDCYKQLEEFTWAVKACTMALQLKPNDTPLNESLRDLSAQATMQEGKYDSEADFRESIKDRDAQEDLHDQELLMRSRKRQAHMIELARKEYEADPTIPGKINALVDVLCEKEIKEDEDEAIEILEKAYAQSDQFAYKKRAGEIKIKQVNRMARLLKKKLLQNNGNEQLKMKLQKTQAQALQAELDHHKLCVEKYPTDLSFKFEYGKRLLRAKKFDEAIPFFQEARRNPRHRLAALSHIGQCFFYKQWYADAVETFDQALELVENQESPLAKELRYNLGRAYEADGNFEEALKSFRRVAQIDFNYLDVKKRVDELRKKQQNG
;
A
#
# COMPACT_ATOMS: atom_id res chain seq x y z
N MET A 1 -31.05 59.23 35.07
CA MET A 1 -31.73 58.61 33.92
C MET A 1 -30.84 58.82 32.71
N THR A 2 -29.98 57.85 32.44
CA THR A 2 -29.06 57.83 31.30
C THR A 2 -29.38 56.52 30.58
N GLU A 3 -30.07 56.62 29.45
CA GLU A 3 -30.46 55.47 28.64
C GLU A 3 -29.26 54.93 27.87
N ASN A 4 -29.21 53.59 27.87
CA ASN A 4 -28.13 52.76 27.38
C ASN A 4 -28.04 52.79 25.85
N GLY A 5 -26.83 53.01 25.34
CA GLY A 5 -26.48 52.65 23.97
C GLY A 5 -26.35 51.13 23.86
N GLU A 6 -27.30 50.50 23.18
CA GLU A 6 -27.23 49.09 22.80
C GLU A 6 -26.18 48.88 21.71
N ASN A 7 -25.24 48.01 22.05
CA ASN A 7 -24.14 47.57 21.20
C ASN A 7 -24.67 46.45 20.29
N ILE A 8 -24.85 46.77 19.01
CA ILE A 8 -25.28 45.80 17.97
C ILE A 8 -24.10 44.87 17.70
N THR A 9 -24.07 43.71 18.37
CA THR A 9 -23.27 42.58 17.91
C THR A 9 -24.09 41.81 16.87
N ASP A 10 -23.81 42.06 15.60
CA ASP A 10 -24.27 41.24 14.48
C ASP A 10 -23.89 39.77 14.71
N ARG A 11 -24.87 38.96 15.11
CA ARG A 11 -24.82 37.51 14.95
C ARG A 11 -25.13 37.19 13.49
N VAL A 12 -24.11 37.23 12.64
CA VAL A 12 -24.19 36.64 11.30
C VAL A 12 -24.46 35.14 11.48
N ALA A 13 -25.62 34.69 11.01
CA ALA A 13 -25.96 33.27 11.01
C ALA A 13 -24.92 32.49 10.19
N GLU A 14 -24.33 31.46 10.80
CA GLU A 14 -23.36 30.61 10.13
C GLU A 14 -24.03 29.82 8.99
N PRO A 15 -23.44 29.76 7.78
CA PRO A 15 -24.01 29.02 6.68
C PRO A 15 -23.97 27.52 7.00
N THR A 16 -25.15 26.92 7.14
CA THR A 16 -25.35 25.46 7.21
C THR A 16 -25.02 24.81 5.86
N GLY A 17 -24.71 23.50 5.89
CA GLY A 17 -23.98 22.72 4.88
C GLY A 17 -24.46 22.70 3.42
N GLU A 18 -25.52 23.42 3.05
CA GLU A 18 -26.02 23.54 1.67
C GLU A 18 -26.27 24.99 1.20
N LEU A 19 -26.10 26.01 2.05
CA LEU A 19 -26.16 27.40 1.59
C LEU A 19 -24.91 27.69 0.74
N GLU A 20 -25.12 27.96 -0.55
CA GLU A 20 -24.04 28.30 -1.48
C GLU A 20 -23.23 29.47 -0.92
N LEU A 21 -22.01 29.15 -0.47
CA LEU A 21 -21.07 30.14 0.02
C LEU A 21 -20.84 31.17 -1.09
N PRO A 22 -20.92 32.50 -0.82
CA PRO A 22 -20.67 33.51 -1.84
C PRO A 22 -19.35 33.28 -2.58
N ASP A 23 -19.35 33.50 -3.90
CA ASP A 23 -18.20 33.21 -4.74
C ASP A 23 -16.93 33.95 -4.31
N GLU A 24 -17.07 35.13 -3.70
CA GLU A 24 -15.95 35.87 -3.09
C GLU A 24 -15.24 35.09 -1.97
N LEU A 25 -16.01 34.41 -1.12
CA LEU A 25 -15.46 33.60 -0.03
C LEU A 25 -14.88 32.28 -0.56
N LYS A 26 -15.48 31.69 -1.59
CA LYS A 26 -14.91 30.52 -2.29
C LYS A 26 -13.58 30.88 -2.95
N ASN A 27 -13.51 32.00 -3.66
CA ASN A 27 -12.28 32.49 -4.29
C ASN A 27 -11.19 32.76 -3.24
N ARG A 28 -11.57 33.33 -2.09
CA ARG A 28 -10.65 33.52 -0.96
C ARG A 28 -10.11 32.18 -0.43
N ALA A 29 -10.98 31.20 -0.21
CA ALA A 29 -10.59 29.85 0.24
C ALA A 29 -9.69 29.14 -0.80
N GLN A 30 -10.03 29.22 -2.08
CA GLN A 30 -9.20 28.69 -3.18
C GLN A 30 -7.81 29.32 -3.22
N GLY A 31 -7.68 30.62 -2.89
CA GLY A 31 -6.39 31.28 -2.76
C GLY A 31 -5.50 30.63 -1.69
N PHE A 32 -6.08 30.20 -0.56
CA PHE A 32 -5.36 29.44 0.46
C PHE A 32 -4.99 28.03 -0.05
N PHE A 33 -5.91 27.31 -0.69
CA PHE A 33 -5.64 25.96 -1.20
C PHE A 33 -4.55 25.94 -2.28
N ARG A 34 -4.55 26.91 -3.20
CA ARG A 34 -3.52 27.04 -4.24
C ARG A 34 -2.13 27.26 -3.61
N LYS A 35 -2.01 28.23 -2.70
CA LYS A 35 -0.76 28.49 -1.97
C LYS A 35 -0.33 27.27 -1.15
N GLY A 36 -1.27 26.61 -0.48
CA GLY A 36 -1.02 25.39 0.28
C GLY A 36 -0.44 24.27 -0.60
N SER A 37 -0.98 24.10 -1.81
CA SER A 37 -0.47 23.12 -2.79
C SER A 37 0.95 23.46 -3.27
N GLU A 38 1.23 24.73 -3.60
CA GLU A 38 2.56 25.21 -4.00
C GLU A 38 3.61 24.96 -2.91
N VAL A 39 3.28 25.32 -1.66
CA VAL A 39 4.13 25.13 -0.49
C VAL A 39 4.35 23.63 -0.18
N ALA A 40 3.33 22.80 -0.37
CA ALA A 40 3.45 21.35 -0.23
C ALA A 40 4.39 20.74 -1.29
N TYR A 41 4.39 21.27 -2.52
CA TYR A 41 5.34 20.88 -3.57
C TYR A 41 6.78 21.25 -3.19
N ALA A 42 6.97 22.37 -2.50
CA ALA A 42 8.24 22.78 -1.91
C ALA A 42 8.62 22.02 -0.61
N LEU A 43 7.94 20.90 -0.30
CA LEU A 43 8.16 20.03 0.87
C LEU A 43 7.92 20.71 2.24
N GLN A 44 7.29 21.88 2.26
CA GLN A 44 6.95 22.60 3.49
C GLN A 44 5.58 22.14 4.04
N TYR A 45 5.49 20.87 4.41
CA TYR A 45 4.20 20.23 4.72
C TYR A 45 3.44 20.84 5.90
N ASP A 46 4.12 21.24 6.97
CA ASP A 46 3.45 21.81 8.14
C ASP A 46 2.81 23.17 7.82
N TYR A 47 3.47 23.98 6.99
CA TYR A 47 2.91 25.26 6.55
C TYR A 47 1.78 25.06 5.53
N ALA A 48 1.92 24.09 4.63
CA ALA A 48 0.83 23.71 3.72
C ALA A 48 -0.43 23.28 4.48
N ILE A 49 -0.29 22.46 5.54
CA ILE A 49 -1.39 22.03 6.40
C ILE A 49 -2.11 23.23 7.01
N GLU A 50 -1.37 24.22 7.53
CA GLU A 50 -1.97 25.43 8.09
C GLU A 50 -2.75 26.24 7.04
N LEU A 51 -2.21 26.40 5.83
CA LEU A 51 -2.91 27.09 4.74
C LEU A 51 -4.21 26.39 4.34
N TYR A 52 -4.21 25.06 4.26
CA TYR A 52 -5.42 24.29 3.98
C TYR A 52 -6.46 24.43 5.09
N LEU A 53 -6.05 24.40 6.36
CA LEU A 53 -6.95 24.60 7.50
C LEU A 53 -7.52 26.03 7.54
N ASP A 54 -6.73 27.04 7.22
CA ASP A 54 -7.18 28.43 7.08
C ASP A 54 -8.22 28.56 5.95
N GLY A 55 -8.00 27.89 4.82
CA GLY A 55 -8.97 27.81 3.72
C GLY A 55 -10.27 27.10 4.12
N LEU A 56 -10.17 25.96 4.81
CA LEU A 56 -11.32 25.20 5.31
C LEU A 56 -12.09 25.93 6.43
N THR A 57 -11.45 26.87 7.13
CA THR A 57 -12.13 27.76 8.08
C THR A 57 -13.17 28.64 7.37
N VAL A 58 -12.84 29.05 6.14
CA VAL A 58 -13.67 29.91 5.26
C VAL A 58 -14.68 29.06 4.47
N TRP A 59 -14.25 27.90 3.95
CA TRP A 59 -15.10 27.00 3.18
C TRP A 59 -15.04 25.55 3.73
N PRO A 60 -15.81 25.23 4.79
CA PRO A 60 -15.72 23.95 5.49
C PRO A 60 -16.33 22.77 4.73
N ALA A 61 -17.13 23.03 3.70
CA ALA A 61 -17.74 21.99 2.86
C ALA A 61 -16.86 21.58 1.66
N ALA A 62 -15.66 22.16 1.52
CA ALA A 62 -14.74 21.96 0.40
C ALA A 62 -14.06 20.58 0.44
N LEU A 63 -14.80 19.54 0.08
CA LEU A 63 -14.32 18.16 0.12
C LEU A 63 -13.19 17.90 -0.89
N GLU A 64 -13.39 18.27 -2.16
CA GLU A 64 -12.45 17.96 -3.24
C GLU A 64 -11.25 18.92 -3.24
N GLU A 65 -11.49 20.19 -2.92
CA GLU A 65 -10.50 21.25 -2.98
C GLU A 65 -9.66 21.37 -1.69
N GLY A 66 -10.25 21.03 -0.54
CA GLY A 66 -9.65 21.24 0.78
C GLY A 66 -9.32 19.93 1.49
N HIS A 67 -10.35 19.19 1.94
CA HIS A 67 -10.18 18.03 2.82
C HIS A 67 -9.35 16.89 2.20
N LYS A 68 -9.65 16.50 0.95
CA LYS A 68 -8.93 15.43 0.26
C LYS A 68 -7.45 15.78 0.02
N PRO A 69 -7.10 16.95 -0.55
CA PRO A 69 -5.70 17.36 -0.71
C PRO A 69 -4.96 17.49 0.63
N LEU A 70 -5.59 18.03 1.67
CA LEU A 70 -4.99 18.12 3.00
C LEU A 70 -4.60 16.74 3.54
N ARG A 71 -5.47 15.73 3.39
CA ARG A 71 -5.15 14.35 3.76
C ARG A 71 -3.98 13.78 2.95
N GLN A 72 -3.90 14.07 1.64
CA GLN A 72 -2.76 13.64 0.82
C GLN A 72 -1.45 14.27 1.29
N ILE A 73 -1.46 15.55 1.65
CA ILE A 73 -0.31 16.26 2.21
C ILE A 73 0.10 15.64 3.55
N ALA A 74 -0.86 15.32 4.40
CA ALA A 74 -0.60 14.65 5.68
C ALA A 74 0.06 13.27 5.51
N LEU A 75 -0.38 12.47 4.54
CA LEU A 75 0.25 11.18 4.22
C LEU A 75 1.68 11.35 3.70
N ARG A 76 1.91 12.34 2.81
CA ARG A 76 3.27 12.67 2.32
C ARG A 76 4.18 13.15 3.46
N ARG A 77 3.68 13.98 4.36
CA ARG A 77 4.38 14.41 5.58
C ARG A 77 4.80 13.23 6.44
N GLN A 78 3.91 12.25 6.65
CA GLN A 78 4.22 11.05 7.41
C GLN A 78 5.29 10.20 6.72
N ALA A 79 5.17 10.01 5.40
CA ALA A 79 6.17 9.28 4.60
C ALA A 79 7.56 9.96 4.62
N ALA A 80 7.59 11.29 4.71
CA ALA A 80 8.80 12.09 4.87
C ALA A 80 9.39 12.11 6.29
N GLY A 81 8.85 11.30 7.23
CA GLY A 81 9.37 11.20 8.61
C GLY A 81 8.83 12.26 9.57
N GLY A 82 7.73 12.94 9.23
CA GLY A 82 7.08 13.90 10.11
C GLY A 82 6.66 13.27 11.45
N ARG A 83 6.94 13.97 12.56
CA ARG A 83 6.57 13.50 13.90
C ARG A 83 5.05 13.37 14.05
N LYS A 84 4.62 12.30 14.74
CA LYS A 84 3.23 12.09 15.17
C LYS A 84 2.81 13.13 16.21
N SER A 85 1.51 13.33 16.37
CA SER A 85 0.95 14.23 17.39
C SER A 85 1.41 13.82 18.80
N GLY A 86 2.03 14.75 19.53
CA GLY A 86 2.45 14.57 20.93
C GLY A 86 1.44 15.14 21.95
N PHE A 87 1.71 14.91 23.24
CA PHE A 87 0.83 15.29 24.37
C PHE A 87 0.53 16.81 24.49
N GLY A 88 1.25 17.67 23.75
CA GLY A 88 1.03 19.12 23.70
C GLY A 88 0.38 19.65 22.42
N ASP A 89 0.23 18.83 21.36
CA ASP A 89 -0.25 19.33 20.08
C ASP A 89 -1.77 19.63 20.08
N ASN A 90 -2.52 18.96 20.96
CA ASN A 90 -3.92 19.30 21.27
C ASN A 90 -4.11 20.74 21.78
N SER A 91 -3.07 21.33 22.38
CA SER A 91 -3.08 22.69 22.93
C SER A 91 -2.47 23.73 21.99
N LYS A 92 -1.66 23.32 21.01
CA LYS A 92 -0.98 24.24 20.07
C LYS A 92 -1.93 24.84 19.04
N TYR A 93 -2.99 24.13 18.69
CA TYR A 93 -3.97 24.63 17.74
C TYR A 93 -5.03 25.52 18.43
N LYS A 94 -4.58 26.65 18.97
CA LYS A 94 -5.41 27.65 19.68
C LYS A 94 -6.35 28.45 18.77
N LYS A 95 -6.13 28.43 17.44
CA LYS A 95 -6.91 29.19 16.47
C LYS A 95 -8.35 28.68 16.30
N MET A 96 -8.65 27.44 16.72
CA MET A 96 -9.99 26.81 16.60
C MET A 96 -10.52 26.30 17.94
N SER A 97 -10.43 27.14 18.98
CA SER A 97 -11.00 26.85 20.32
C SER A 97 -12.52 27.13 20.41
N GLY A 98 -13.19 27.31 19.28
CA GLY A 98 -14.64 27.52 19.28
C GLY A 98 -15.41 26.25 19.60
N LYS A 99 -16.70 26.43 19.94
CA LYS A 99 -17.64 25.34 20.24
C LYS A 99 -18.47 24.93 19.02
N SER A 100 -18.12 25.41 17.83
CA SER A 100 -18.90 25.13 16.62
C SER A 100 -18.59 23.72 16.08
N PRO A 101 -19.54 23.07 15.39
CA PRO A 101 -19.29 21.78 14.73
C PRO A 101 -18.12 21.81 13.75
N LYS A 102 -17.96 22.93 13.02
CA LYS A 102 -16.81 23.20 12.16
C LYS A 102 -15.49 23.14 12.94
N ASP A 103 -15.41 23.80 14.09
CA ASP A 103 -14.19 23.82 14.89
C ASP A 103 -13.84 22.42 15.40
N HIS A 104 -14.84 21.63 15.81
CA HIS A 104 -14.65 20.23 16.19
C HIS A 104 -14.09 19.40 15.03
N MET A 105 -14.67 19.55 13.83
CA MET A 105 -14.23 18.85 12.62
C MET A 105 -12.78 19.22 12.25
N LEU A 106 -12.48 20.51 12.14
CA LEU A 106 -11.17 21.00 11.69
C LEU A 106 -10.07 20.76 12.73
N LYS A 107 -10.41 20.77 14.04
CA LYS A 107 -9.48 20.33 15.08
C LYS A 107 -9.13 18.86 14.95
N ALA A 108 -10.12 17.99 14.68
CA ALA A 108 -9.86 16.58 14.43
C ALA A 108 -9.02 16.38 13.16
N GLU A 109 -9.27 17.17 12.12
CA GLU A 109 -8.51 17.15 10.87
C GLU A 109 -7.06 17.62 11.04
N TYR A 110 -6.80 18.65 11.86
CA TYR A 110 -5.45 19.05 12.24
C TYR A 110 -4.70 17.89 12.92
N LEU A 111 -5.33 17.17 13.84
CA LEU A 111 -4.71 16.03 14.49
C LEU A 111 -4.46 14.87 13.51
N LEU A 112 -5.42 14.61 12.61
CA LEU A 112 -5.23 13.66 11.50
C LEU A 112 -4.08 14.06 10.58
N SER A 113 -3.81 15.36 10.40
CA SER A 113 -2.69 15.81 9.57
C SER A 113 -1.32 15.37 10.14
N LYS A 114 -1.26 15.13 11.46
CA LYS A 114 -0.07 14.66 12.19
C LYS A 114 -0.04 13.14 12.34
N ASP A 115 -1.20 12.50 12.45
CA ASP A 115 -1.36 11.04 12.50
C ASP A 115 -2.52 10.54 11.60
N PRO A 116 -2.27 10.39 10.27
CA PRO A 116 -3.33 10.12 9.28
C PRO A 116 -4.05 8.78 9.41
N LEU A 117 -3.49 7.86 10.21
CA LEU A 117 -3.97 6.50 10.40
C LEU A 117 -4.76 6.32 11.71
N ASN A 118 -4.90 7.39 12.50
CA ASN A 118 -5.55 7.34 13.80
C ASN A 118 -7.07 7.25 13.67
N THR A 119 -7.64 6.11 14.02
CA THR A 119 -9.10 5.86 13.93
C THR A 119 -9.92 6.71 14.90
N SER A 120 -9.34 7.12 16.04
CA SER A 120 -10.03 8.01 16.99
C SER A 120 -10.23 9.39 16.38
N HIS A 121 -9.20 9.98 15.77
CA HIS A 121 -9.33 11.29 15.14
C HIS A 121 -10.27 11.26 13.92
N MET A 122 -10.30 10.16 13.15
CA MET A 122 -11.30 9.96 12.08
C MET A 122 -12.73 10.00 12.64
N THR A 123 -13.00 9.29 13.73
CA THR A 123 -14.30 9.30 14.41
C THR A 123 -14.70 10.70 14.86
N HIS A 124 -13.77 11.48 15.44
CA HIS A 124 -14.06 12.86 15.85
C HIS A 124 -14.35 13.79 14.67
N MET A 125 -13.65 13.62 13.55
CA MET A 125 -13.90 14.38 12.33
C MET A 125 -15.29 14.07 11.76
N ILE A 126 -15.68 12.80 11.72
CA ILE A 126 -17.02 12.37 11.29
C ILE A 126 -18.11 12.99 12.18
N LYS A 127 -17.93 12.96 13.50
CA LYS A 127 -18.89 13.57 14.44
C LYS A 127 -19.05 15.08 14.20
N GLY A 128 -17.94 15.81 14.10
CA GLY A 128 -17.99 17.25 13.80
C GLY A 128 -18.62 17.55 12.43
N ALA A 129 -18.37 16.69 11.45
CA ALA A 129 -18.98 16.80 10.12
C ALA A 129 -20.49 16.57 10.14
N LEU A 130 -20.97 15.56 10.88
CA LEU A 130 -22.41 15.28 11.04
C LEU A 130 -23.12 16.39 11.83
N GLU A 131 -22.51 16.88 12.91
CA GLU A 131 -23.02 18.00 13.71
C GLU A 131 -23.10 19.30 12.88
N GLY A 132 -22.21 19.48 11.91
CA GLY A 132 -22.15 20.64 11.00
C GLY A 132 -22.91 20.47 9.69
N ASP A 133 -23.63 19.37 9.51
CA ASP A 133 -24.33 18.98 8.27
C ASP A 133 -23.44 18.92 7.01
N TYR A 134 -22.15 18.62 7.19
CA TYR A 134 -21.18 18.40 6.11
C TYR A 134 -21.25 16.95 5.58
N LYS A 135 -22.42 16.55 5.06
CA LYS A 135 -22.75 15.16 4.70
C LYS A 135 -21.71 14.48 3.80
N LYS A 136 -21.25 15.18 2.75
CA LYS A 136 -20.24 14.66 1.81
C LYS A 136 -18.91 14.37 2.51
N THR A 137 -18.46 15.26 3.40
CA THR A 137 -17.23 15.08 4.18
C THR A 137 -17.36 13.94 5.18
N ALA A 138 -18.52 13.83 5.86
CA ALA A 138 -18.81 12.75 6.78
C ALA A 138 -18.79 11.38 6.07
N SER A 139 -19.50 11.25 4.94
CA SER A 139 -19.54 10.02 4.12
C SER A 139 -18.14 9.61 3.64
N TRP A 140 -17.36 10.55 3.10
CA TRP A 140 -16.00 10.30 2.65
C TRP A 140 -15.08 9.77 3.77
N MET A 141 -15.09 10.42 4.94
CA MET A 141 -14.25 9.99 6.05
C MET A 141 -14.76 8.68 6.68
N ALA A 142 -16.07 8.42 6.68
CA ALA A 142 -16.66 7.17 7.11
C ALA A 142 -16.21 5.99 6.25
N GLY A 143 -16.13 6.16 4.92
CA GLY A 143 -15.58 5.16 4.00
C GLY A 143 -14.13 4.81 4.32
N ILE A 144 -13.29 5.82 4.58
CA ILE A 144 -11.89 5.62 4.97
C ILE A 144 -11.78 4.87 6.31
N LEU A 145 -12.58 5.26 7.30
CA LEU A 145 -12.59 4.60 8.61
C LEU A 145 -13.06 3.14 8.49
N PHE A 146 -14.02 2.86 7.62
CA PHE A 146 -14.50 1.50 7.32
C PHE A 146 -13.36 0.64 6.76
N GLU A 147 -12.70 1.09 5.70
CA GLU A 147 -11.56 0.37 5.10
C GLU A 147 -10.42 0.18 6.10
N ARG A 148 -10.15 1.20 6.92
CA ARG A 148 -9.11 1.11 7.94
C ARG A 148 -9.43 0.07 8.99
N ASN A 149 -10.66 0.02 9.47
CA ASN A 149 -11.09 -0.97 10.46
C ASN A 149 -11.03 -2.40 9.90
N LEU A 150 -11.29 -2.57 8.59
CA LEU A 150 -11.17 -3.84 7.88
C LEU A 150 -9.72 -4.35 7.80
N GLN A 151 -8.75 -3.44 7.66
CA GLN A 151 -7.33 -3.77 7.47
C GLN A 151 -6.53 -3.94 8.78
N ILE A 152 -7.09 -3.61 9.94
CA ILE A 152 -6.41 -3.80 11.24
C ILE A 152 -6.52 -5.28 11.67
N ASP A 153 -5.44 -5.85 12.23
CA ASP A 153 -5.38 -7.26 12.66
C ASP A 153 -6.54 -7.68 13.60
N LYS A 154 -7.05 -6.72 14.38
CA LYS A 154 -8.21 -6.87 15.26
C LYS A 154 -9.22 -5.75 14.98
N PRO A 155 -10.14 -5.93 14.02
CA PRO A 155 -11.19 -4.97 13.73
C PRO A 155 -12.06 -4.68 14.95
N SER A 156 -12.43 -3.42 15.14
CA SER A 156 -13.28 -2.99 16.25
C SER A 156 -14.76 -3.10 15.89
N VAL A 157 -15.51 -3.89 16.67
CA VAL A 157 -16.98 -3.95 16.56
C VAL A 157 -17.60 -2.58 16.80
N GLN A 158 -17.11 -1.85 17.80
CA GLN A 158 -17.63 -0.51 18.16
C GLN A 158 -17.46 0.48 17.00
N THR A 159 -16.40 0.36 16.22
CA THR A 159 -16.19 1.20 15.04
C THR A 159 -17.23 0.91 13.96
N TYR A 160 -17.58 -0.36 13.72
CA TYR A 160 -18.66 -0.70 12.78
C TYR A 160 -20.04 -0.26 13.28
N VAL A 161 -20.31 -0.34 14.59
CA VAL A 161 -21.54 0.19 15.19
C VAL A 161 -21.64 1.70 15.00
N PHE A 162 -20.55 2.43 15.25
CA PHE A 162 -20.48 3.87 14.99
C PHE A 162 -20.71 4.20 13.51
N LEU A 163 -20.07 3.47 12.59
CA LEU A 163 -20.22 3.67 11.15
C LEU A 163 -21.66 3.38 10.68
N ARG A 164 -22.30 2.34 11.21
CA ARG A 164 -23.71 2.05 10.96
C ARG A 164 -24.60 3.24 11.32
N ASP A 165 -24.40 3.80 12.51
CA ASP A 165 -25.21 4.95 12.97
C ASP A 165 -24.95 6.20 12.13
N CYS A 166 -23.69 6.43 11.75
CA CYS A 166 -23.30 7.48 10.81
C CYS A 166 -24.00 7.32 9.45
N TYR A 167 -23.90 6.16 8.81
CA TYR A 167 -24.54 5.93 7.50
C TYR A 167 -26.07 6.00 7.57
N LYS A 168 -26.66 5.56 8.68
CA LYS A 168 -28.10 5.73 8.93
C LYS A 168 -28.50 7.20 8.98
N GLN A 169 -27.71 8.05 9.65
CA GLN A 169 -27.95 9.50 9.72
C GLN A 169 -27.76 10.19 8.36
N LEU A 170 -26.89 9.64 7.51
CA LEU A 170 -26.66 10.12 6.14
C LEU A 170 -27.68 9.58 5.13
N GLU A 171 -28.62 8.73 5.55
CA GLU A 171 -29.58 8.01 4.69
C GLU A 171 -28.92 7.10 3.63
N GLU A 172 -27.68 6.68 3.89
CA GLU A 172 -26.93 5.70 3.10
C GLU A 172 -27.18 4.28 3.64
N PHE A 173 -28.42 3.79 3.54
CA PHE A 173 -28.84 2.56 4.22
C PHE A 173 -28.07 1.30 3.75
N THR A 174 -27.62 1.25 2.49
CA THR A 174 -26.80 0.15 1.96
C THR A 174 -25.46 0.00 2.70
N TRP A 175 -24.76 1.11 2.93
CA TRP A 175 -23.52 1.14 3.72
C TRP A 175 -23.79 0.89 5.21
N ALA A 176 -24.93 1.35 5.73
CA ALA A 176 -25.36 1.04 7.10
C ALA A 176 -25.57 -0.46 7.33
N VAL A 177 -26.23 -1.15 6.38
CA VAL A 177 -26.41 -2.62 6.38
C VAL A 177 -25.06 -3.31 6.32
N LYS A 178 -24.14 -2.86 5.46
CA LYS A 178 -22.81 -3.44 5.33
C LYS A 178 -21.99 -3.30 6.63
N ALA A 179 -21.99 -2.12 7.25
CA ALA A 179 -21.34 -1.90 8.54
C ALA A 179 -21.95 -2.78 9.65
N CYS A 180 -23.28 -2.89 9.70
CA CYS A 180 -23.97 -3.75 10.66
C CYS A 180 -23.64 -5.24 10.46
N THR A 181 -23.55 -5.69 9.21
CA THR A 181 -23.16 -7.06 8.85
C THR A 181 -21.73 -7.36 9.29
N MET A 182 -20.78 -6.45 9.04
CA MET A 182 -19.40 -6.61 9.52
C MET A 182 -19.31 -6.67 11.04
N ALA A 183 -20.13 -5.89 11.76
CA ALA A 183 -20.21 -5.97 13.22
C ALA A 183 -20.72 -7.34 13.70
N LEU A 184 -21.73 -7.89 13.05
CA LEU A 184 -22.29 -9.22 13.36
C LEU A 184 -21.34 -10.37 13.01
N GLN A 185 -20.52 -10.25 11.96
CA GLN A 185 -19.48 -11.25 11.67
C GLN A 185 -18.48 -11.38 12.82
N LEU A 186 -18.15 -10.27 13.48
CA LEU A 186 -17.27 -10.25 14.65
C LEU A 186 -17.99 -10.66 15.95
N LYS A 187 -19.30 -10.40 16.05
CA LYS A 187 -20.12 -10.75 17.21
C LYS A 187 -21.48 -11.35 16.76
N PRO A 188 -21.53 -12.64 16.41
CA PRO A 188 -22.71 -13.26 15.77
C PRO A 188 -23.99 -13.29 16.62
N ASN A 189 -23.86 -13.31 17.96
CA ASN A 189 -24.98 -13.48 18.89
C ASN A 189 -25.40 -12.16 19.58
N ASP A 190 -25.34 -11.04 18.86
CA ASP A 190 -25.77 -9.74 19.39
C ASP A 190 -27.20 -9.42 18.93
N THR A 191 -28.18 -9.57 19.84
CA THR A 191 -29.61 -9.37 19.54
C THR A 191 -29.92 -7.95 19.06
N PRO A 192 -29.44 -6.88 19.74
CA PRO A 192 -29.60 -5.51 19.24
C PRO A 192 -29.06 -5.27 17.82
N LEU A 193 -27.91 -5.89 17.45
CA LEU A 193 -27.36 -5.75 16.11
C LEU A 193 -28.20 -6.49 15.06
N ASN A 194 -28.73 -7.66 15.38
CA ASN A 194 -29.61 -8.41 14.48
C ASN A 194 -30.93 -7.68 14.23
N GLU A 195 -31.53 -7.08 15.26
CA GLU A 195 -32.72 -6.22 15.12
C GLU A 195 -32.40 -5.00 14.24
N SER A 196 -31.30 -4.31 14.54
CA SER A 196 -30.84 -3.17 13.74
C SER A 196 -30.56 -3.54 12.29
N LEU A 197 -30.05 -4.73 11.99
CA LEU A 197 -29.81 -5.20 10.62
C LEU A 197 -31.14 -5.38 9.88
N ARG A 198 -32.17 -5.97 10.52
CA ARG A 198 -33.50 -6.14 9.92
C ARG A 198 -34.12 -4.79 9.59
N ASP A 199 -34.10 -3.85 10.53
CA ASP A 199 -34.65 -2.50 10.34
C ASP A 199 -33.95 -1.73 9.23
N LEU A 200 -32.60 -1.78 9.21
CA LEU A 200 -31.82 -1.12 8.17
C LEU A 200 -32.00 -1.76 6.79
N SER A 201 -32.14 -3.09 6.73
CA SER A 201 -32.40 -3.80 5.48
C SER A 201 -33.78 -3.46 4.93
N ALA A 202 -34.80 -3.32 5.80
CA ALA A 202 -36.12 -2.83 5.43
C ALA A 202 -36.04 -1.38 4.92
N GLN A 203 -35.30 -0.49 5.59
CA GLN A 203 -35.12 0.90 5.16
C GLN A 203 -34.40 1.01 3.80
N ALA A 204 -33.34 0.22 3.58
CA ALA A 204 -32.66 0.13 2.29
C ALA A 204 -33.63 -0.34 1.18
N THR A 205 -34.41 -1.39 1.46
CA THR A 205 -35.40 -1.93 0.51
C THR A 205 -36.53 -0.93 0.24
N MET A 206 -36.97 -0.15 1.23
CA MET A 206 -38.00 0.88 1.07
C MET A 206 -37.47 2.13 0.31
N GLN A 207 -36.19 2.46 0.46
CA GLN A 207 -35.53 3.50 -0.33
C GLN A 207 -35.40 3.06 -1.80
N GLU A 208 -35.10 1.77 -2.03
CA GLU A 208 -35.09 1.15 -3.36
C GLU A 208 -36.51 1.03 -3.96
N GLY A 209 -37.50 0.63 -3.18
CA GLY A 209 -38.91 0.44 -3.58
C GLY A 209 -39.72 1.72 -3.82
N LYS A 210 -39.09 2.90 -3.77
CA LYS A 210 -39.66 4.16 -4.30
C LYS A 210 -39.49 4.29 -5.82
N TYR A 211 -38.76 3.38 -6.46
CA TYR A 211 -38.69 3.24 -7.90
C TYR A 211 -39.45 1.98 -8.33
N ASP A 212 -40.68 2.24 -8.80
CA ASP A 212 -41.58 1.37 -9.53
C ASP A 212 -42.30 0.20 -8.82
N SER A 213 -43.62 0.37 -8.85
CA SER A 213 -44.69 -0.57 -8.53
C SER A 213 -44.64 -1.86 -9.34
N GLU A 214 -44.89 -2.95 -8.63
CA GLU A 214 -45.47 -4.25 -9.02
C GLU A 214 -45.12 -4.86 -10.38
N ALA A 215 -44.59 -6.09 -10.26
CA ALA A 215 -44.37 -7.11 -11.29
C ALA A 215 -43.06 -7.00 -12.08
N ASP A 216 -41.94 -7.41 -11.47
CA ASP A 216 -41.22 -8.61 -11.95
C ASP A 216 -40.11 -9.08 -10.99
N PHE A 217 -40.48 -9.72 -9.87
CA PHE A 217 -39.52 -10.09 -8.82
C PHE A 217 -38.51 -11.19 -9.23
N ARG A 218 -38.75 -11.91 -10.32
CA ARG A 218 -37.86 -13.00 -10.79
C ARG A 218 -37.05 -12.62 -12.02
N GLU A 219 -37.51 -11.68 -12.84
CA GLU A 219 -36.65 -11.04 -13.84
C GLU A 219 -35.76 -9.97 -13.21
N SER A 220 -36.23 -9.20 -12.21
CA SER A 220 -35.40 -8.16 -11.58
C SER A 220 -34.28 -8.67 -10.68
N ILE A 221 -34.29 -9.92 -10.20
CA ILE A 221 -33.10 -10.48 -9.52
C ILE A 221 -32.01 -10.79 -10.54
N LYS A 222 -32.39 -11.25 -11.74
CA LYS A 222 -31.46 -11.41 -12.85
C LYS A 222 -31.04 -10.08 -13.44
N ASP A 223 -31.94 -9.10 -13.50
CA ASP A 223 -31.67 -7.76 -14.00
C ASP A 223 -30.97 -6.87 -12.96
N ARG A 224 -31.03 -7.17 -11.66
CA ARG A 224 -30.28 -6.47 -10.60
C ARG A 224 -28.88 -7.03 -10.45
N ASP A 225 -28.70 -8.35 -10.52
CA ASP A 225 -27.35 -8.92 -10.69
C ASP A 225 -26.78 -8.49 -12.04
N ALA A 226 -27.57 -8.44 -13.12
CA ALA A 226 -27.13 -7.90 -14.40
C ALA A 226 -27.00 -6.37 -14.41
N GLN A 227 -27.72 -5.59 -13.60
CA GLN A 227 -27.58 -4.13 -13.47
C GLN A 227 -26.42 -3.74 -12.58
N GLU A 228 -26.16 -4.50 -11.51
CA GLU A 228 -24.99 -4.35 -10.66
C GLU A 228 -23.76 -4.82 -11.43
N ASP A 229 -23.85 -5.94 -12.17
CA ASP A 229 -22.85 -6.32 -13.16
C ASP A 229 -22.74 -5.29 -14.30
N LEU A 230 -23.83 -4.68 -14.80
CA LEU A 230 -23.80 -3.66 -15.85
C LEU A 230 -23.28 -2.34 -15.31
N HIS A 231 -23.51 -1.99 -14.05
CA HIS A 231 -23.04 -0.77 -13.39
C HIS A 231 -21.57 -0.93 -13.00
N ASP A 232 -21.17 -2.08 -12.47
CA ASP A 232 -19.77 -2.45 -12.28
C ASP A 232 -19.07 -2.57 -13.63
N GLN A 233 -19.71 -3.16 -14.64
CA GLN A 233 -19.22 -3.14 -16.02
C GLN A 233 -19.22 -1.73 -16.57
N GLU A 234 -20.15 -0.83 -16.25
CA GLU A 234 -20.19 0.53 -16.76
C GLU A 234 -19.13 1.41 -16.06
N LEU A 235 -18.88 1.21 -14.77
CA LEU A 235 -17.77 1.81 -14.02
C LEU A 235 -16.43 1.25 -14.49
N LEU A 236 -16.33 -0.06 -14.71
CA LEU A 236 -15.18 -0.72 -15.34
C LEU A 236 -15.01 -0.27 -16.79
N MET A 237 -16.09 -0.03 -17.53
CA MET A 237 -16.07 0.43 -18.93
C MET A 237 -15.76 1.92 -19.00
N ARG A 238 -16.23 2.75 -18.06
CA ARG A 238 -15.83 4.16 -17.90
C ARG A 238 -14.37 4.25 -17.49
N SER A 239 -13.92 3.39 -16.58
CA SER A 239 -12.51 3.24 -16.19
C SER A 239 -11.65 2.76 -17.37
N ARG A 240 -12.09 1.73 -18.10
CA ARG A 240 -11.42 1.22 -19.31
C ARG A 240 -11.41 2.24 -20.44
N LYS A 241 -12.50 2.97 -20.67
CA LYS A 241 -12.60 4.06 -21.67
C LYS A 241 -11.71 5.23 -21.29
N ARG A 242 -11.70 5.63 -20.01
CA ARG A 242 -10.78 6.67 -19.50
C ARG A 242 -9.34 6.25 -19.70
N GLN A 243 -8.97 5.02 -19.37
CA GLN A 243 -7.61 4.52 -19.57
C GLN A 243 -7.24 4.37 -21.05
N ALA A 244 -8.14 3.86 -21.90
CA ALA A 244 -7.92 3.83 -23.34
C ALA A 244 -7.72 5.24 -23.91
N HIS A 245 -8.49 6.21 -23.41
CA HIS A 245 -8.31 7.62 -23.73
C HIS A 245 -6.98 8.18 -23.23
N MET A 246 -6.52 7.81 -22.02
CA MET A 246 -5.19 8.20 -21.52
C MET A 246 -4.06 7.60 -22.37
N ILE A 247 -4.18 6.35 -22.82
CA ILE A 247 -3.23 5.73 -23.74
C ILE A 247 -3.22 6.48 -25.07
N GLU A 248 -4.39 6.82 -25.61
CA GLU A 248 -4.50 7.55 -26.87
C GLU A 248 -3.90 8.95 -26.77
N LEU A 249 -4.16 9.68 -25.68
CA LEU A 249 -3.56 10.98 -25.41
C LEU A 249 -2.03 10.88 -25.29
N ALA A 250 -1.53 9.96 -24.47
CA ALA A 250 -0.10 9.75 -24.30
C ALA A 250 0.58 9.33 -25.62
N ARG A 251 -0.11 8.55 -26.46
CA ARG A 251 0.37 8.14 -27.78
C ARG A 251 0.47 9.33 -28.72
N LYS A 252 -0.57 10.19 -28.78
CA LYS A 252 -0.53 11.43 -29.59
C LYS A 252 0.58 12.36 -29.15
N GLU A 253 0.78 12.53 -27.83
CA GLU A 253 1.85 13.36 -27.31
C GLU A 253 3.24 12.82 -27.68
N TYR A 254 3.43 11.50 -27.59
CA TYR A 254 4.65 10.81 -28.01
C TYR A 254 4.89 10.92 -29.52
N GLU A 255 3.87 10.70 -30.35
CA GLU A 255 3.98 10.82 -31.81
C GLU A 255 4.36 12.23 -32.25
N ALA A 256 3.89 13.26 -31.52
CA ALA A 256 4.26 14.64 -31.78
C ALA A 256 5.75 14.92 -31.52
N ASP A 257 6.33 14.37 -30.45
CA ASP A 257 7.76 14.52 -30.14
C ASP A 257 8.37 13.21 -29.57
N PRO A 258 8.75 12.26 -30.44
CA PRO A 258 9.15 10.91 -30.02
C PRO A 258 10.49 10.82 -29.27
N THR A 259 11.26 11.90 -29.23
CA THR A 259 12.61 11.95 -28.67
C THR A 259 12.65 12.51 -27.25
N ILE A 260 11.55 13.08 -26.75
CA ILE A 260 11.50 13.70 -25.43
C ILE A 260 11.36 12.63 -24.34
N PRO A 261 12.31 12.52 -23.38
CA PRO A 261 12.27 11.50 -22.33
C PRO A 261 10.99 11.49 -21.50
N GLY A 262 10.44 12.66 -21.18
CA GLY A 262 9.19 12.78 -20.42
C GLY A 262 7.99 12.13 -21.12
N LYS A 263 7.88 12.30 -22.44
CA LYS A 263 6.79 11.74 -23.26
C LYS A 263 6.93 10.24 -23.47
N ILE A 264 8.15 9.78 -23.73
CA ILE A 264 8.48 8.34 -23.78
C ILE A 264 8.08 7.67 -22.47
N ASN A 265 8.50 8.25 -21.33
CA ASN A 265 8.20 7.69 -20.02
C ASN A 265 6.70 7.70 -19.71
N ALA A 266 5.99 8.79 -20.02
CA ALA A 266 4.55 8.90 -19.81
C ALA A 266 3.77 7.83 -20.60
N LEU A 267 4.09 7.63 -21.88
CA LEU A 267 3.44 6.58 -22.69
C LEU A 267 3.73 5.18 -22.13
N VAL A 268 4.98 4.89 -21.78
CA VAL A 268 5.38 3.61 -21.19
C VAL A 268 4.68 3.36 -19.85
N ASP A 269 4.52 4.37 -19.01
CA ASP A 269 3.83 4.27 -17.72
C ASP A 269 2.37 3.86 -17.91
N VAL A 270 1.64 4.52 -18.81
CA VAL A 270 0.22 4.22 -19.06
C VAL A 270 0.06 2.84 -19.72
N LEU A 271 0.94 2.46 -20.66
CA LEU A 271 0.93 1.12 -21.28
C LEU A 271 1.17 -0.01 -20.26
N CYS A 272 2.05 0.22 -19.28
CA CYS A 272 2.35 -0.80 -18.26
C CYS A 272 1.30 -0.91 -17.15
N GLU A 273 0.38 0.06 -17.02
CA GLU A 273 -0.55 0.16 -15.87
C GLU A 273 -1.44 -1.08 -15.72
N LYS A 274 -1.92 -1.64 -16.84
CA LYS A 274 -2.85 -2.78 -16.84
C LYS A 274 -2.19 -4.14 -16.82
N GLU A 275 -0.86 -4.19 -16.87
CA GLU A 275 -0.14 -5.47 -16.90
C GLU A 275 -0.58 -6.37 -18.10
N ILE A 276 -1.03 -5.75 -19.20
CA ILE A 276 -1.41 -6.42 -20.45
C ILE A 276 -0.14 -6.71 -21.25
N LYS A 277 -0.03 -7.94 -21.78
CA LYS A 277 1.20 -8.39 -22.42
C LYS A 277 1.52 -7.57 -23.67
N GLU A 278 0.50 -7.33 -24.50
CA GLU A 278 0.61 -6.63 -25.77
C GLU A 278 1.05 -5.17 -25.57
N ASP A 279 0.45 -4.48 -24.59
CA ASP A 279 0.79 -3.09 -24.24
C ASP A 279 2.22 -3.00 -23.65
N GLU A 280 2.62 -3.96 -22.81
CA GLU A 280 3.99 -4.03 -22.29
C GLU A 280 5.02 -4.36 -23.37
N ASP A 281 4.68 -5.21 -24.33
CA ASP A 281 5.53 -5.54 -25.48
C ASP A 281 5.77 -4.27 -26.33
N GLU A 282 4.71 -3.49 -26.58
CA GLU A 282 4.83 -2.19 -27.24
C GLU A 282 5.70 -1.21 -26.42
N ALA A 283 5.49 -1.12 -25.11
CA ALA A 283 6.29 -0.27 -24.24
C ALA A 283 7.79 -0.64 -24.28
N ILE A 284 8.10 -1.94 -24.33
CA ILE A 284 9.47 -2.44 -24.50
C ILE A 284 10.03 -2.00 -25.85
N GLU A 285 9.29 -2.14 -26.95
CA GLU A 285 9.76 -1.71 -28.28
C GLU A 285 10.06 -0.21 -28.34
N ILE A 286 9.21 0.62 -27.74
CA ILE A 286 9.42 2.07 -27.66
C ILE A 286 10.74 2.38 -26.92
N LEU A 287 10.96 1.73 -25.78
CA LEU A 287 12.20 1.90 -25.01
C LEU A 287 13.44 1.39 -25.75
N GLU A 288 13.33 0.29 -26.49
CA GLU A 288 14.44 -0.24 -27.29
C GLU A 288 14.78 0.67 -28.48
N LYS A 289 13.76 1.25 -29.14
CA LYS A 289 13.95 2.28 -30.17
C LYS A 289 14.61 3.54 -29.59
N ALA A 290 14.14 4.02 -28.44
CA ALA A 290 14.73 5.16 -27.75
C ALA A 290 16.18 4.89 -27.34
N TYR A 291 16.49 3.67 -26.89
CA TYR A 291 17.86 3.26 -26.61
C TYR A 291 18.73 3.27 -27.88
N ALA A 292 18.25 2.70 -28.99
CA ALA A 292 19.00 2.66 -30.23
C ALA A 292 19.35 4.04 -30.80
N GLN A 293 18.50 5.05 -30.54
CA GLN A 293 18.73 6.42 -31.01
C GLN A 293 19.58 7.28 -30.06
N SER A 294 19.47 7.05 -28.75
CA SER A 294 20.09 7.93 -27.74
C SER A 294 21.30 7.31 -27.02
N ASP A 295 21.52 6.00 -27.15
CA ASP A 295 22.43 5.17 -26.33
C ASP A 295 22.28 5.38 -24.80
N GLN A 296 21.13 5.92 -24.36
CA GLN A 296 20.86 6.10 -22.93
C GLN A 296 20.44 4.77 -22.31
N PHE A 297 21.36 4.16 -21.55
CA PHE A 297 21.14 2.86 -20.91
C PHE A 297 19.90 2.81 -20.00
N ALA A 298 19.43 3.95 -19.48
CA ALA A 298 18.20 4.02 -18.69
C ALA A 298 16.99 3.38 -19.41
N TYR A 299 16.87 3.57 -20.73
CA TYR A 299 15.80 2.96 -21.51
C TYR A 299 15.95 1.44 -21.62
N LYS A 300 17.17 0.95 -21.89
CA LYS A 300 17.44 -0.50 -21.97
C LYS A 300 17.23 -1.18 -20.61
N LYS A 301 17.61 -0.51 -19.53
CA LYS A 301 17.36 -0.95 -18.16
C LYS A 301 15.85 -1.08 -17.92
N ARG A 302 15.08 -0.03 -18.18
CA ARG A 302 13.63 -0.01 -17.99
C ARG A 302 12.91 -1.08 -18.82
N ALA A 303 13.32 -1.29 -20.08
CA ALA A 303 12.79 -2.35 -20.93
C ALA A 303 13.03 -3.75 -20.33
N GLY A 304 14.23 -4.00 -19.81
CA GLY A 304 14.55 -5.24 -19.13
C GLY A 304 13.73 -5.47 -17.85
N GLU A 305 13.50 -4.42 -17.06
CA GLU A 305 12.67 -4.48 -15.86
C GLU A 305 11.20 -4.83 -16.18
N ILE A 306 10.63 -4.23 -17.23
CA ILE A 306 9.26 -4.56 -17.71
C ILE A 306 9.20 -6.02 -18.15
N LYS A 307 10.16 -6.47 -18.96
CA LYS A 307 10.24 -7.87 -19.42
C LYS A 307 10.33 -8.87 -18.26
N ILE A 308 11.14 -8.57 -17.25
CA ILE A 308 11.25 -9.41 -16.04
C ILE A 308 9.91 -9.47 -15.29
N LYS A 309 9.24 -8.33 -15.11
CA LYS A 309 7.92 -8.26 -14.45
C LYS A 309 6.88 -9.10 -15.21
N GLN A 310 6.84 -8.95 -16.54
CA GLN A 310 5.94 -9.70 -17.42
C GLN A 310 6.14 -11.22 -17.28
N VAL A 311 7.37 -11.72 -17.44
CA VAL A 311 7.63 -13.17 -17.38
C VAL A 311 7.39 -13.72 -15.96
N ASN A 312 7.75 -12.97 -14.91
CA ASN A 312 7.46 -13.35 -13.53
C ASN A 312 5.95 -13.40 -13.23
N ARG A 313 5.15 -12.47 -13.78
CA ARG A 313 3.69 -12.52 -13.69
C ARG A 313 3.14 -13.76 -14.40
N MET A 314 3.62 -14.07 -15.59
CA MET A 314 3.22 -15.28 -16.31
C MET A 314 3.54 -16.57 -15.55
N ALA A 315 4.73 -16.66 -14.94
CA ALA A 315 5.11 -17.80 -14.10
C ALA A 315 4.18 -17.94 -12.86
N ARG A 316 3.81 -16.83 -12.22
CA ARG A 316 2.85 -16.82 -11.10
C ARG A 316 1.47 -17.30 -11.51
N LEU A 317 0.95 -16.84 -12.65
CA LEU A 317 -0.35 -17.25 -13.19
C LEU A 317 -0.37 -18.74 -13.53
N LEU A 318 0.69 -19.26 -14.17
CA LEU A 318 0.82 -20.68 -14.46
C LEU A 318 0.90 -21.53 -13.18
N LYS A 319 1.62 -21.06 -12.16
CA LYS A 319 1.67 -21.73 -10.84
C LYS A 319 0.29 -21.81 -10.21
N LYS A 320 -0.49 -20.72 -10.25
CA LYS A 320 -1.88 -20.70 -9.75
C LYS A 320 -2.78 -21.69 -10.51
N LYS A 321 -2.68 -21.73 -11.84
CA LYS A 321 -3.42 -22.69 -12.68
C LYS A 321 -3.04 -24.14 -12.38
N LEU A 322 -1.76 -24.42 -12.11
CA LEU A 322 -1.31 -25.75 -11.75
C LEU A 322 -1.85 -26.20 -10.39
N LEU A 323 -1.92 -25.31 -9.40
CA LEU A 323 -2.51 -25.60 -8.09
C LEU A 323 -4.01 -25.91 -8.16
N GLN A 324 -4.71 -25.34 -9.15
CA GLN A 324 -6.13 -25.60 -9.38
C GLN A 324 -6.36 -26.91 -10.16
N ASN A 325 -5.39 -27.34 -10.96
CA ASN A 325 -5.45 -28.53 -11.81
C ASN A 325 -4.30 -29.49 -11.47
N ASN A 326 -4.37 -30.08 -10.27
CA ASN A 326 -3.37 -31.02 -9.78
C ASN A 326 -3.23 -32.21 -10.76
N GLY A 327 -2.03 -32.41 -11.30
CA GLY A 327 -1.70 -33.53 -12.21
C GLY A 327 -1.54 -33.18 -13.69
N ASN A 328 -1.69 -31.91 -14.09
CA ASN A 328 -1.44 -31.52 -15.49
C ASN A 328 0.07 -31.38 -15.77
N GLU A 329 0.68 -32.44 -16.30
CA GLU A 329 2.11 -32.47 -16.61
C GLU A 329 2.51 -31.44 -17.69
N GLN A 330 1.62 -31.11 -18.64
CA GLN A 330 1.88 -30.06 -19.64
C GLN A 330 1.98 -28.67 -19.00
N LEU A 331 1.11 -28.36 -18.03
CA LEU A 331 1.19 -27.10 -17.28
C LEU A 331 2.45 -27.04 -16.42
N LYS A 332 2.87 -28.16 -15.84
CA LYS A 332 4.11 -28.27 -15.08
C LYS A 332 5.36 -28.04 -15.96
N MET A 333 5.43 -28.67 -17.13
CA MET A 333 6.50 -28.41 -18.10
C MET A 333 6.50 -26.95 -18.57
N LYS A 334 5.33 -26.38 -18.88
CA LYS A 334 5.20 -24.97 -19.27
C LYS A 334 5.65 -24.02 -18.17
N LEU A 335 5.28 -24.30 -16.92
CA LEU A 335 5.73 -23.53 -15.75
C LEU A 335 7.25 -23.61 -15.61
N GLN A 336 7.84 -24.80 -15.67
CA GLN A 336 9.30 -24.99 -15.57
C GLN A 336 10.04 -24.23 -16.68
N LYS A 337 9.57 -24.31 -17.93
CA LYS A 337 10.13 -23.55 -19.06
C LYS A 337 10.03 -22.05 -18.82
N THR A 338 8.87 -21.56 -18.35
CA THR A 338 8.66 -20.14 -18.08
C THR A 338 9.53 -19.65 -16.93
N GLN A 339 9.72 -20.44 -15.88
CA GLN A 339 10.61 -20.12 -14.76
C GLN A 339 12.08 -20.09 -15.19
N ALA A 340 12.50 -21.01 -16.06
CA ALA A 340 13.84 -20.99 -16.65
C ALA A 340 14.04 -19.74 -17.51
N GLN A 341 13.05 -19.38 -18.34
CA GLN A 341 13.08 -18.14 -19.13
C GLN A 341 13.12 -16.89 -18.24
N ALA A 342 12.34 -16.85 -17.15
CA ALA A 342 12.35 -15.74 -16.20
C ALA A 342 13.73 -15.55 -15.56
N LEU A 343 14.33 -16.64 -15.10
CA LEU A 343 15.66 -16.62 -14.50
C LEU A 343 16.73 -16.21 -15.53
N GLN A 344 16.65 -16.69 -16.77
CA GLN A 344 17.59 -16.29 -17.82
C GLN A 344 17.46 -14.80 -18.15
N ALA A 345 16.23 -14.29 -18.30
CA ALA A 345 16.00 -12.86 -18.55
C ALA A 345 16.52 -11.97 -17.42
N GLU A 346 16.35 -12.40 -16.16
CA GLU A 346 16.92 -11.71 -15.00
C GLU A 346 18.47 -11.72 -15.02
N LEU A 347 19.08 -12.86 -15.34
CA LEU A 347 20.54 -12.98 -15.44
C LEU A 347 21.10 -12.05 -16.52
N ASP A 348 20.53 -12.07 -17.72
CA ASP A 348 21.00 -11.26 -18.85
C ASP A 348 20.87 -9.77 -18.56
N HIS A 349 19.73 -9.35 -17.99
CA HIS A 349 19.50 -7.96 -17.61
C HIS A 349 20.49 -7.47 -16.54
N HIS A 350 20.66 -8.23 -15.45
CA HIS A 350 21.55 -7.82 -14.37
C HIS A 350 23.02 -7.91 -14.77
N LYS A 351 23.40 -8.87 -15.63
CA LYS A 351 24.74 -8.92 -16.23
C LYS A 351 25.03 -7.64 -17.02
N LEU A 352 24.10 -7.23 -17.89
CA LEU A 352 24.23 -6.01 -18.67
C LEU A 352 24.34 -4.75 -17.78
N CYS A 353 23.58 -4.68 -16.68
CA CYS A 353 23.69 -3.59 -15.71
C CYS A 353 25.08 -3.50 -15.08
N VAL A 354 25.70 -4.64 -14.74
CA VAL A 354 27.07 -4.70 -14.20
C VAL A 354 28.10 -4.31 -15.25
N GLU A 355 27.93 -4.76 -16.50
CA GLU A 355 28.82 -4.39 -17.61
C GLU A 355 28.80 -2.89 -17.91
N LYS A 356 27.62 -2.26 -17.86
CA LYS A 356 27.46 -0.82 -18.12
C LYS A 356 27.84 0.05 -16.93
N TYR A 357 27.71 -0.45 -15.70
CA TYR A 357 28.09 0.27 -14.48
C TYR A 357 28.95 -0.62 -13.56
N PRO A 358 30.22 -0.87 -13.91
CA PRO A 358 31.07 -1.80 -13.18
C PRO A 358 31.43 -1.33 -11.77
N THR A 359 31.29 -0.05 -11.46
CA THR A 359 31.55 0.51 -10.12
C THR A 359 30.35 0.47 -9.20
N ASP A 360 29.14 0.20 -9.72
CA ASP A 360 27.92 0.15 -8.91
C ASP A 360 27.82 -1.19 -8.15
N LEU A 361 28.09 -1.12 -6.85
CA LEU A 361 28.03 -2.27 -5.95
C LEU A 361 26.62 -2.83 -5.77
N SER A 362 25.58 -2.04 -5.99
CA SER A 362 24.18 -2.50 -5.90
C SER A 362 23.81 -3.38 -7.09
N PHE A 363 24.28 -3.07 -8.30
CA PHE A 363 24.08 -3.94 -9.46
C PHE A 363 24.84 -5.25 -9.32
N LYS A 364 26.07 -5.21 -8.78
CA LYS A 364 26.83 -6.42 -8.46
C LYS A 364 26.09 -7.30 -7.45
N PHE A 365 25.52 -6.71 -6.41
CA PHE A 365 24.71 -7.42 -5.43
C PHE A 365 23.49 -8.10 -6.06
N GLU A 366 22.71 -7.38 -6.86
CA GLU A 366 21.53 -7.94 -7.53
C GLU A 366 21.90 -9.03 -8.54
N TYR A 367 23.01 -8.87 -9.27
CA TYR A 367 23.49 -9.91 -10.19
C TYR A 367 23.93 -11.17 -9.44
N GLY A 368 24.69 -11.02 -8.35
CA GLY A 368 25.05 -12.12 -7.45
C GLY A 368 23.83 -12.90 -6.96
N LYS A 369 22.74 -12.21 -6.57
CA LYS A 369 21.48 -12.86 -6.16
C LYS A 369 20.89 -13.73 -7.26
N ARG A 370 20.96 -13.30 -8.53
CA ARG A 370 20.45 -14.09 -9.66
C ARG A 370 21.34 -15.28 -9.98
N LEU A 371 22.66 -15.11 -9.88
CA LEU A 371 23.62 -16.21 -10.02
C LEU A 371 23.42 -17.27 -8.94
N LEU A 372 23.21 -16.86 -7.68
CA LEU A 372 22.86 -17.76 -6.58
C LEU A 372 21.55 -18.53 -6.88
N ARG A 373 20.49 -17.83 -7.32
CA ARG A 373 19.21 -18.48 -7.72
C ARG A 373 19.40 -19.46 -8.88
N ALA A 374 20.32 -19.17 -9.78
CA ALA A 374 20.72 -20.04 -10.89
C ALA A 374 21.69 -21.16 -10.50
N LYS A 375 22.03 -21.29 -9.22
CA LYS A 375 22.99 -22.26 -8.70
C LYS A 375 24.41 -22.12 -9.28
N LYS A 376 24.75 -20.94 -9.81
CA LYS A 376 26.08 -20.58 -10.31
C LYS A 376 26.91 -19.98 -9.16
N PHE A 377 27.21 -20.80 -8.16
CA PHE A 377 27.79 -20.33 -6.90
C PHE A 377 29.19 -19.73 -7.08
N ASP A 378 30.03 -20.35 -7.92
CA ASP A 378 31.39 -19.85 -8.20
C ASP A 378 31.39 -18.48 -8.87
N GLU A 379 30.45 -18.25 -9.80
CA GLU A 379 30.27 -16.95 -10.43
C GLU A 379 29.68 -15.92 -9.44
N ALA A 380 28.79 -16.34 -8.53
CA ALA A 380 28.09 -15.46 -7.60
C ALA A 380 29.00 -14.87 -6.51
N ILE A 381 29.91 -15.68 -5.97
CA ILE A 381 30.75 -15.32 -4.83
C ILE A 381 31.50 -14.01 -5.09
N PRO A 382 32.33 -13.85 -6.15
CA PRO A 382 33.09 -12.62 -6.39
C PRO A 382 32.22 -11.35 -6.39
N PHE A 383 31.03 -11.40 -7.02
CA PHE A 383 30.13 -10.25 -7.03
C PHE A 383 29.61 -9.89 -5.64
N PHE A 384 29.30 -10.88 -4.79
CA PHE A 384 28.98 -10.62 -3.39
C PHE A 384 30.20 -10.12 -2.60
N GLN A 385 31.40 -10.64 -2.90
CA GLN A 385 32.62 -10.20 -2.23
C GLN A 385 32.88 -8.71 -2.48
N GLU A 386 32.62 -8.23 -3.69
CA GLU A 386 32.69 -6.83 -4.04
C GLU A 386 31.53 -6.02 -3.44
N ALA A 387 30.30 -6.52 -3.57
CA ALA A 387 29.10 -5.87 -3.06
C ALA A 387 29.14 -5.61 -1.54
N ARG A 388 29.85 -6.46 -0.78
CA ARG A 388 29.99 -6.31 0.68
C ARG A 388 30.65 -4.98 1.10
N ARG A 389 31.37 -4.32 0.19
CA ARG A 389 31.97 -2.99 0.42
C ARG A 389 30.92 -1.88 0.57
N ASN A 390 29.69 -2.11 0.10
CA ASN A 390 28.56 -1.20 0.35
C ASN A 390 27.96 -1.51 1.73
N PRO A 391 27.96 -0.55 2.69
CA PRO A 391 27.42 -0.77 4.03
C PRO A 391 25.96 -1.25 4.03
N ARG A 392 25.14 -0.80 3.07
CA ARG A 392 23.73 -1.21 2.95
C ARG A 392 23.57 -2.68 2.58
N HIS A 393 24.53 -3.25 1.85
CA HIS A 393 24.48 -4.63 1.36
C HIS A 393 25.42 -5.57 2.10
N ARG A 394 26.30 -5.06 2.97
CA ARG A 394 27.37 -5.83 3.64
C ARG A 394 26.86 -7.11 4.29
N LEU A 395 25.86 -7.00 5.16
CA LEU A 395 25.29 -8.14 5.87
C LEU A 395 24.59 -9.14 4.93
N ALA A 396 23.79 -8.64 3.99
CA ALA A 396 23.08 -9.50 3.03
C ALA A 396 24.06 -10.20 2.07
N ALA A 397 25.12 -9.53 1.65
CA ALA A 397 26.17 -10.11 0.82
C ALA A 397 26.92 -11.24 1.55
N LEU A 398 27.27 -11.05 2.83
CA LEU A 398 27.87 -12.11 3.64
C LEU A 398 26.92 -13.30 3.81
N SER A 399 25.64 -13.06 4.11
CA SER A 399 24.62 -14.12 4.14
C SER A 399 24.59 -14.92 2.85
N HIS A 400 24.60 -14.25 1.69
CA HIS A 400 24.59 -14.94 0.41
C HIS A 400 25.89 -15.66 0.07
N ILE A 401 27.06 -15.15 0.50
CA ILE A 401 28.34 -15.88 0.38
C ILE A 401 28.29 -17.17 1.20
N GLY A 402 27.84 -17.12 2.46
CA GLY A 402 27.68 -18.30 3.30
C GLY A 402 26.72 -19.32 2.67
N GLN A 403 25.62 -18.86 2.07
CA GLN A 403 24.71 -19.73 1.31
C GLN A 403 25.40 -20.36 0.09
N CYS A 404 26.22 -19.62 -0.65
CA CYS A 404 26.99 -20.16 -1.77
C CYS A 404 27.92 -21.29 -1.30
N PHE A 405 28.70 -21.06 -0.24
CA PHE A 405 29.57 -22.09 0.33
C PHE A 405 28.80 -23.31 0.83
N PHE A 406 27.67 -23.10 1.51
CA PHE A 406 26.80 -24.17 1.98
C PHE A 406 26.31 -25.06 0.81
N TYR A 407 25.83 -24.46 -0.28
CA TYR A 407 25.37 -25.23 -1.44
C TYR A 407 26.51 -25.88 -2.24
N LYS A 408 27.73 -25.35 -2.14
CA LYS A 408 28.96 -25.99 -2.62
C LYS A 408 29.47 -27.12 -1.71
N GLN A 409 28.81 -27.36 -0.58
CA GLN A 409 29.23 -28.32 0.46
C GLN A 409 30.55 -27.95 1.15
N TRP A 410 30.94 -26.68 1.09
CA TRP A 410 32.07 -26.14 1.83
C TRP A 410 31.56 -25.63 3.18
N TYR A 411 31.23 -26.57 4.06
CA TYR A 411 30.47 -26.28 5.27
C TYR A 411 31.28 -25.46 6.29
N ALA A 412 32.57 -25.73 6.44
CA ALA A 412 33.46 -24.92 7.28
C ALA A 412 33.51 -23.44 6.85
N ASP A 413 33.69 -23.16 5.55
CA ASP A 413 33.68 -21.79 5.02
C ASP A 413 32.30 -21.12 5.18
N ALA A 414 31.22 -21.90 5.06
CA ALA A 414 29.86 -21.41 5.26
C ALA A 414 29.64 -21.01 6.73
N VAL A 415 30.08 -21.84 7.68
CA VAL A 415 30.06 -21.55 9.12
C VAL A 415 30.79 -20.25 9.40
N GLU A 416 32.06 -20.14 8.98
CA GLU A 416 32.87 -18.95 9.24
C GLU A 416 32.20 -17.69 8.66
N THR A 417 31.66 -17.78 7.45
CA THR A 417 31.00 -16.64 6.81
C THR A 417 29.70 -16.25 7.53
N PHE A 418 28.90 -17.22 7.99
CA PHE A 418 27.68 -16.93 8.73
C PHE A 418 27.97 -16.35 10.12
N ASP A 419 29.01 -16.83 10.80
CA ASP A 419 29.47 -16.28 12.08
C ASP A 419 29.92 -14.81 11.92
N GLN A 420 30.79 -14.54 10.94
CA GLN A 420 31.18 -13.16 10.59
C GLN A 420 29.97 -12.26 10.29
N ALA A 421 28.95 -12.80 9.60
CA ALA A 421 27.73 -12.06 9.34
C ALA A 421 26.95 -11.76 10.62
N LEU A 422 26.85 -12.72 11.55
CA LEU A 422 26.14 -12.58 12.83
C LEU A 422 26.81 -11.58 13.78
N GLU A 423 28.14 -11.55 13.82
CA GLU A 423 28.91 -10.59 14.63
C GLU A 423 28.62 -9.14 14.22
N LEU A 424 28.35 -8.91 12.93
CA LEU A 424 28.06 -7.59 12.39
C LEU A 424 26.60 -7.17 12.58
N VAL A 425 25.71 -8.05 13.04
CA VAL A 425 24.30 -7.69 13.27
C VAL A 425 24.14 -6.96 14.60
N GLU A 426 23.68 -5.71 14.53
CA GLU A 426 23.41 -4.89 15.73
C GLU A 426 22.29 -5.49 16.59
N ASN A 427 21.16 -5.84 15.97
CA ASN A 427 20.03 -6.45 16.65
C ASN A 427 20.02 -7.98 16.46
N GLN A 428 20.49 -8.67 17.49
CA GLN A 428 20.59 -10.12 17.56
C GLN A 428 19.23 -10.84 17.54
N GLU A 429 18.10 -10.15 17.64
CA GLU A 429 16.73 -10.71 17.53
C GLU A 429 16.04 -10.34 16.21
N SER A 430 16.71 -9.59 15.33
CA SER A 430 16.17 -9.20 14.03
C SER A 430 15.86 -10.42 13.13
N PRO A 431 14.94 -10.27 12.15
CA PRO A 431 14.66 -11.33 11.18
C PRO A 431 15.91 -11.86 10.47
N LEU A 432 16.88 -10.98 10.17
CA LEU A 432 18.15 -11.34 9.56
C LEU A 432 19.05 -12.16 10.50
N ALA A 433 19.17 -11.75 11.78
CA ALA A 433 19.91 -12.53 12.77
C ALA A 433 19.31 -13.94 12.96
N LYS A 434 17.97 -14.05 12.94
CA LYS A 434 17.29 -15.35 12.98
C LYS A 434 17.63 -16.22 11.77
N GLU A 435 17.56 -15.65 10.55
CA GLU A 435 17.90 -16.35 9.32
C GLU A 435 19.36 -16.82 9.29
N LEU A 436 20.29 -15.94 9.67
CA LEU A 436 21.71 -16.27 9.75
C LEU A 436 21.99 -17.39 10.75
N ARG A 437 21.42 -17.36 11.97
CA ARG A 437 21.59 -18.46 12.94
C ARG A 437 20.99 -19.77 12.48
N TYR A 438 19.85 -19.71 11.77
CA TYR A 438 19.27 -20.90 11.20
C TYR A 438 20.17 -21.51 10.12
N ASN A 439 20.72 -20.69 9.22
CA ASN A 439 21.64 -21.15 8.19
C ASN A 439 22.98 -21.63 8.78
N LEU A 440 23.48 -20.98 9.83
CA LEU A 440 24.63 -21.43 10.60
C LEU A 440 24.39 -22.82 11.21
N GLY A 441 23.24 -23.00 11.88
CA GLY A 441 22.85 -24.31 12.43
C GLY A 441 22.77 -25.40 11.35
N ARG A 442 22.26 -25.08 10.16
CA ARG A 442 22.27 -26.00 9.01
C ARG A 442 23.68 -26.30 8.52
N ALA A 443 24.57 -25.31 8.50
CA ALA A 443 25.96 -25.49 8.10
C ALA A 443 26.70 -26.41 9.10
N TYR A 444 26.59 -26.16 10.40
CA TYR A 444 27.15 -27.05 11.44
C TYR A 444 26.57 -28.46 11.36
N GLU A 445 25.26 -28.61 11.14
CA GLU A 445 24.63 -29.92 11.01
C GLU A 445 25.18 -30.69 9.81
N ALA A 446 25.39 -30.02 8.68
CA ALA A 446 25.96 -30.62 7.48
C ALA A 446 27.46 -30.92 7.60
N ASP A 447 28.19 -30.13 8.40
CA ASP A 447 29.60 -30.35 8.77
C ASP A 447 29.77 -31.49 9.79
N GLY A 448 28.68 -32.00 10.37
CA GLY A 448 28.69 -33.06 11.38
C GLY A 448 28.87 -32.55 12.82
N ASN A 449 28.99 -31.23 13.02
CA ASN A 449 29.11 -30.61 14.33
C ASN A 449 27.73 -30.42 14.99
N PHE A 450 27.12 -31.54 15.41
CA PHE A 450 25.74 -31.57 15.90
C PHE A 450 25.50 -30.78 17.18
N GLU A 451 26.53 -30.58 18.01
CA GLU A 451 26.40 -29.80 19.26
C GLU A 451 26.20 -28.30 18.95
N GLU A 452 27.03 -27.73 18.09
CA GLU A 452 26.92 -26.33 17.66
C GLU A 452 25.68 -26.08 16.80
N ALA A 453 25.30 -27.06 15.97
CA ALA A 453 24.02 -27.02 15.25
C ALA A 453 22.83 -26.90 16.21
N LEU A 454 22.83 -27.72 17.27
CA LEU A 454 21.77 -27.72 18.26
C LEU A 454 21.73 -26.41 19.07
N LYS A 455 22.90 -25.84 19.43
CA LYS A 455 22.99 -24.52 20.08
C LYS A 455 22.37 -23.43 19.19
N SER A 456 22.74 -23.42 17.91
CA SER A 456 22.23 -22.47 16.92
C SER A 456 20.70 -22.56 16.75
N PHE A 457 20.17 -23.77 16.54
CA PHE A 457 18.72 -23.96 16.37
C PHE A 457 17.93 -23.67 17.65
N ARG A 458 18.47 -24.01 18.84
CA ARG A 458 17.83 -23.64 20.12
C ARG A 458 17.69 -22.13 20.25
N ARG A 459 18.72 -21.37 19.85
CA ARG A 459 18.64 -19.90 19.91
C ARG A 459 17.56 -19.37 18.98
N VAL A 460 17.42 -19.92 17.78
CA VAL A 460 16.31 -19.55 16.88
C VAL A 460 14.96 -19.92 17.51
N ALA A 461 14.80 -21.11 18.07
CA ALA A 461 13.57 -21.56 18.72
C ALA A 461 13.15 -20.70 19.93
N GLN A 462 14.12 -20.16 20.68
CA GLN A 462 13.87 -19.25 21.80
C GLN A 462 13.27 -17.91 21.35
N ILE A 463 13.69 -17.41 20.18
CA ILE A 463 13.20 -16.14 19.63
C ILE A 463 11.87 -16.37 18.89
N ASP A 464 11.78 -17.46 18.12
CA ASP A 464 10.63 -17.79 17.30
C ASP A 464 10.51 -19.31 17.14
N PHE A 465 9.65 -19.90 17.96
CA PHE A 465 9.44 -21.34 18.03
C PHE A 465 8.84 -21.94 16.74
N ASN A 466 8.21 -21.10 15.90
CA ASN A 466 7.56 -21.52 14.66
C ASN A 466 8.39 -21.19 13.40
N TYR A 467 9.65 -20.79 13.58
CA TYR A 467 10.52 -20.45 12.46
C TYR A 467 10.93 -21.69 11.65
N LEU A 468 10.43 -21.81 10.43
CA LEU A 468 10.72 -22.90 9.48
C LEU A 468 10.54 -24.30 10.12
N ASP A 469 11.53 -25.18 9.98
CA ASP A 469 11.55 -26.55 10.52
C ASP A 469 12.40 -26.67 11.80
N VAL A 470 12.74 -25.56 12.47
CA VAL A 470 13.64 -25.53 13.66
C VAL A 470 13.23 -26.53 14.74
N LYS A 471 11.93 -26.63 15.05
CA LYS A 471 11.44 -27.58 16.05
C LYS A 471 11.84 -29.02 15.72
N LYS A 472 11.63 -29.43 14.46
CA LYS A 472 11.96 -30.77 14.00
C LYS A 472 13.47 -31.02 14.10
N ARG A 473 14.29 -30.08 13.65
CA ARG A 473 15.76 -30.17 13.74
C ARG A 473 16.26 -30.29 15.17
N VAL A 474 15.71 -29.49 16.10
CA VAL A 474 16.07 -29.56 17.53
C VAL A 474 15.72 -30.93 18.12
N ASP A 475 14.53 -31.46 17.83
CA ASP A 475 14.09 -32.77 18.33
C ASP A 475 14.95 -33.92 17.77
N GLU A 476 15.28 -33.88 16.47
CA GLU A 476 16.13 -34.86 15.80
C GLU A 476 17.56 -34.86 16.35
N LEU A 477 18.17 -33.69 16.54
CA LEU A 477 19.53 -33.56 17.07
C LEU A 477 19.61 -33.98 18.55
N ARG A 478 18.58 -33.71 19.37
CA ARG A 478 18.52 -34.20 20.75
C ARG A 478 18.48 -35.72 20.83
N LYS A 479 17.71 -36.37 19.95
CA LYS A 479 17.66 -37.83 19.88
C LYS A 479 19.00 -38.42 19.45
N LYS A 480 19.70 -37.79 18.50
CA LYS A 480 21.05 -38.20 18.10
C LYS A 480 22.06 -38.10 19.26
N GLN A 481 22.00 -37.03 20.06
CA GLN A 481 22.85 -36.88 21.26
C GLN A 481 22.56 -37.90 22.38
N GLN A 482 21.36 -38.48 22.41
CA GLN A 482 20.99 -39.49 23.41
C GLN A 482 21.35 -40.92 22.96
N ASN A 483 21.56 -41.13 21.66
CA ASN A 483 21.74 -42.45 21.04
C ASN A 483 23.18 -42.71 20.53
N GLY A 484 24.05 -41.70 20.58
CA GLY A 484 25.49 -41.81 20.33
C GLY A 484 26.24 -41.53 21.62
#